data_AF-A0A9P6WI04-F1
#
_entry.id   AF-A0A9P6WI04-F1
#
_cell.length_a   1.000
_cell.length_b   1.000
_cell.length_c   1.000
_cell.angle_alpha   90.00
_cell.angle_beta   90.00
_cell.angle_gamma   90.00
#
_symmetry.space_group_name_H-M   'P 1'
#
loop_
_entity.id
_entity.type
_entity.pdbx_description
1 polymer ?
#
loop_
_entity_poly.entity_id
_entity_poly.type
_entity_poly.pdbx_seq_one_letter_code
_entity_poly.pdbx_strand_id
1 'polypeptide(L)'
;MLSRSTRFIKPLISTRVSTVVCARNLSSSRISSFRSILPIKNEVPWYLNPEESPSVSSPLKTIQIPDLPENHPQALENIVTFLARDLGIDDLIIFDMRNKIANNEIENEGAYDISDFMVIGTGKSTKHLQKASSELDFFIKHNLHKLPTTEGILKNGALAKFHRRLQRKGKTAPNYSKNAYGAEPNTWVMTDTKSDGIFIHMLTKERRNDLNLEYLWSDKAERSKYAKTNVDNESDDIFRGIRYFHSSAQSKQTVSFDAYNLTFDNYSSEFNKLLRSHLVDPKTTPLKYVKDHLDLMYSAGFTIDSDLLYSYFNTIIQSAEVNSKFMTDTKAFKNRNIIFANILKKYNIQLTKKEILKFTPLLIVSGSQFDHPSFLTIKKIIENPDISHEELLRHSKTINQLLRLSNKISSSIDQKHRDLKREIDLLLLSVYANRTNWIHFNQVIDSAIARNDISILKAALPLITACADLKTTVEFNDNVLPLILESGLEPKLEPFVERLLAKIYNANQS
;
A
#
# COMPACT_ATOMS: atom_id res chain seq x y z
N MET A 1 60.39 -9.63 37.27
CA MET A 1 60.86 -8.62 36.29
C MET A 1 59.65 -7.94 35.67
N LEU A 2 59.52 -6.62 35.89
CA LEU A 2 58.89 -5.56 35.07
C LEU A 2 57.49 -5.88 34.48
N SER A 3 56.34 -5.33 34.92
CA SER A 3 55.90 -3.93 35.14
C SER A 3 56.15 -2.96 33.99
N ARG A 4 55.06 -2.53 33.32
CA ARG A 4 54.75 -1.21 32.68
C ARG A 4 53.55 -1.42 31.73
N SER A 5 52.33 -0.95 31.99
CA SER A 5 51.81 0.42 32.06
C SER A 5 52.13 1.29 30.84
N THR A 6 51.17 1.43 29.92
CA THR A 6 50.93 2.68 29.15
C THR A 6 49.46 2.81 28.78
N ARG A 7 48.88 3.94 29.22
CA ARG A 7 47.53 4.42 28.91
C ARG A 7 47.53 5.06 27.51
N PHE A 8 46.52 4.76 26.69
CA PHE A 8 46.26 5.51 25.47
C PHE A 8 45.45 6.77 25.79
N ILE A 9 46.08 7.92 25.55
CA ILE A 9 45.53 9.28 25.69
C ILE A 9 44.82 9.63 24.37
N LYS A 10 43.56 10.08 24.47
CA LYS A 10 42.80 10.66 23.34
C LYS A 10 43.25 12.12 23.13
N PRO A 11 43.39 12.60 21.87
CA PRO A 11 43.66 14.00 21.63
C PRO A 11 42.38 14.84 21.76
N LEU A 12 42.47 15.89 22.58
CA LEU A 12 41.54 17.02 22.64
C LEU A 12 41.70 17.87 21.37
N ILE A 13 40.62 18.08 20.63
CA ILE A 13 40.56 19.08 19.55
C ILE A 13 40.03 20.38 20.15
N SER A 14 40.88 21.39 20.02
CA SER A 14 40.78 22.74 20.56
C SER A 14 39.78 23.60 19.79
N THR A 15 38.94 24.31 20.54
CA THR A 15 38.05 25.39 20.09
C THR A 15 38.86 26.62 19.70
N ARG A 16 38.79 27.05 18.44
CA ARG A 16 39.29 28.36 18.01
C ARG A 16 38.18 29.41 18.11
N VAL A 17 38.33 30.30 19.09
CA VAL A 17 37.67 31.59 19.19
C VAL A 17 38.49 32.58 18.35
N SER A 18 37.87 33.22 17.38
CA SER A 18 38.50 34.27 16.57
C SER A 18 38.00 35.63 17.05
N THR A 19 38.76 36.25 17.94
CA THR A 19 38.68 37.68 18.26
C THR A 19 39.42 38.46 17.18
N VAL A 20 38.72 39.35 16.48
CA VAL A 20 39.35 40.37 15.63
C VAL A 20 39.19 41.72 16.32
N VAL A 21 40.31 42.22 16.83
CA VAL A 21 40.49 43.59 17.30
C VAL A 21 40.85 44.42 16.07
N CYS A 22 40.10 45.50 15.82
CA CYS A 22 40.50 46.51 14.84
C CYS A 22 40.56 47.88 15.53
N ALA A 23 41.78 48.42 15.57
CA ALA A 23 42.12 49.69 16.15
C ALA A 23 41.60 50.87 15.30
N ARG A 24 41.29 51.97 15.99
CA ARG A 24 40.90 53.27 15.43
C ARG A 24 42.06 53.92 14.67
N ASN A 25 41.74 54.69 13.63
CA ASN A 25 42.30 56.02 13.46
C ASN A 25 41.32 56.94 12.73
N LEU A 26 41.09 58.10 13.33
CA LEU A 26 40.31 59.21 12.82
C LEU A 26 41.09 59.93 11.71
N SER A 27 40.39 60.35 10.65
CA SER A 27 40.74 61.57 9.93
C SER A 27 39.47 62.28 9.43
N SER A 28 39.65 63.58 9.24
CA SER A 28 38.71 64.67 9.43
C SER A 28 37.65 64.86 8.34
N SER A 29 36.47 65.33 8.81
CA SER A 29 35.60 66.37 8.24
C SER A 29 35.28 66.39 6.74
N ARG A 30 33.98 66.36 6.44
CA ARG A 30 33.26 67.57 5.97
C ARG A 30 31.75 67.42 6.14
N ILE A 31 31.18 68.56 6.46
CA ILE A 31 29.83 68.83 6.94
C ILE A 31 28.82 68.71 5.79
N SER A 32 27.69 68.06 6.07
CA SER A 32 26.42 68.37 5.41
C SER A 32 25.39 68.58 6.51
N SER A 33 24.99 69.85 6.63
CA SER A 33 24.03 70.36 7.59
C SER A 33 22.63 69.79 7.34
N PHE A 34 22.12 69.02 8.30
CA PHE A 34 20.67 68.81 8.43
C PHE A 34 20.17 69.56 9.67
N ARG A 35 19.10 70.33 9.44
CA ARG A 35 18.46 71.27 10.35
C ARG A 35 18.21 70.67 11.74
N SER A 36 18.56 71.44 12.74
CA SER A 36 18.10 71.30 14.12
C SER A 36 16.58 71.48 14.21
N ILE A 37 15.88 70.43 14.59
CA ILE A 37 14.59 70.54 15.29
C ILE A 37 14.90 70.15 16.74
N LEU A 38 14.62 71.06 17.66
CA LEU A 38 14.92 70.93 19.08
C LEU A 38 14.25 69.66 19.64
N PRO A 39 14.97 68.83 20.41
CA PRO A 39 14.36 67.68 21.07
C PRO A 39 13.56 68.21 22.25
N ILE A 40 12.25 67.93 22.27
CA ILE A 40 11.49 67.99 23.51
C ILE A 40 12.11 66.91 24.41
N LYS A 41 12.72 67.35 25.50
CA LYS A 41 13.31 66.50 26.53
C LYS A 41 12.22 65.60 27.12
N ASN A 42 12.21 64.34 26.72
CA ASN A 42 11.91 63.27 27.66
C ASN A 42 13.27 62.67 28.06
N GLU A 43 13.81 63.11 29.19
CA GLU A 43 15.07 62.62 29.79
C GLU A 43 14.96 61.19 30.34
N VAL A 44 13.77 60.60 30.27
CA VAL A 44 13.50 59.23 30.70
C VAL A 44 13.32 58.36 29.45
N PRO A 45 14.12 57.30 29.30
CA PRO A 45 13.97 56.35 28.20
C PRO A 45 12.55 55.77 28.15
N TRP A 46 12.03 55.53 26.94
CA TRP A 46 10.66 55.06 26.68
C TRP A 46 10.22 53.83 27.50
N TYR A 47 11.15 52.99 27.94
CA TYR A 47 10.90 51.80 28.77
C TYR A 47 10.70 52.10 30.27
N LEU A 48 10.85 53.35 30.71
CA LEU A 48 10.66 53.83 32.08
C LEU A 48 9.45 54.76 32.23
N ASN A 49 8.78 55.12 31.13
CA ASN A 49 7.56 55.92 31.13
C ASN A 49 6.33 55.00 31.30
N PRO A 50 5.63 55.00 32.45
CA PRO A 50 4.46 54.14 32.66
C PRO A 50 3.27 54.47 31.75
N GLU A 51 3.21 55.69 31.19
CA GLU A 51 2.16 56.13 30.26
C GLU A 51 2.39 55.70 28.79
N GLU A 52 3.66 55.51 28.38
CA GLU A 52 4.05 55.11 27.00
C GLU A 52 4.46 53.64 26.91
N SER A 53 4.64 52.98 28.06
CA SER A 53 4.77 51.53 28.12
C SER A 53 3.50 50.94 27.52
N PRO A 54 3.56 50.08 26.47
CA PRO A 54 2.38 49.38 26.03
C PRO A 54 1.90 48.61 27.25
N SER A 55 0.79 49.05 27.85
CA SER A 55 0.13 48.25 28.86
C SER A 55 -0.01 46.88 28.21
N VAL A 56 0.61 45.85 28.78
CA VAL A 56 0.41 44.48 28.32
C VAL A 56 -0.98 44.07 28.80
N SER A 57 -1.99 44.83 28.39
CA SER A 57 -3.36 44.39 28.24
C SER A 57 -3.46 43.78 26.85
N SER A 58 -2.63 42.75 26.59
CA SER A 58 -3.21 41.67 25.79
C SER A 58 -4.50 41.31 26.56
N PRO A 59 -5.68 41.33 25.93
CA PRO A 59 -6.88 40.92 26.63
C PRO A 59 -6.58 39.52 27.13
N LEU A 60 -6.34 39.37 28.44
CA LEU A 60 -6.19 38.08 29.08
C LEU A 60 -7.46 37.35 28.67
N LYS A 61 -7.30 36.34 27.81
CA LYS A 61 -8.41 35.55 27.29
C LYS A 61 -9.16 35.06 28.52
N THR A 62 -10.28 35.72 28.82
CA THR A 62 -11.05 35.41 30.02
C THR A 62 -11.68 34.08 29.73
N ILE A 63 -11.14 33.04 30.36
CA ILE A 63 -11.59 31.67 30.13
C ILE A 63 -13.02 31.59 30.68
N GLN A 64 -13.97 31.33 29.79
CA GLN A 64 -15.38 31.19 30.15
C GLN A 64 -15.54 29.89 30.93
N ILE A 65 -16.02 29.99 32.16
CA ILE A 65 -16.42 28.83 32.96
C ILE A 65 -17.83 28.45 32.49
N PRO A 66 -18.07 27.20 32.07
CA PRO A 66 -19.38 26.76 31.61
C PRO A 66 -20.38 26.69 32.77
N ASP A 67 -21.66 26.81 32.45
CA ASP A 67 -22.73 26.62 33.43
C ASP A 67 -22.75 25.15 33.91
N LEU A 68 -22.87 24.96 35.22
CA LEU A 68 -22.86 23.63 35.85
C LEU A 68 -24.29 23.04 35.89
N PRO A 69 -24.44 21.72 35.72
CA PRO A 69 -25.76 21.09 35.79
C PRO A 69 -26.37 21.17 37.20
N GLU A 70 -27.71 21.08 37.28
CA GLU A 70 -28.43 21.10 38.56
C GLU A 70 -28.00 19.92 39.44
N ASN A 71 -27.86 20.13 40.76
CA ASN A 71 -27.41 19.12 41.73
C ASN A 71 -26.04 18.47 41.43
N HIS A 72 -25.08 19.27 40.95
CA HIS A 72 -23.69 18.80 40.78
C HIS A 72 -22.96 18.64 42.13
N PRO A 73 -22.03 17.68 42.24
CA PRO A 73 -21.19 17.54 43.42
C PRO A 73 -20.16 18.68 43.50
N GLN A 74 -19.81 19.10 44.72
CA GLN A 74 -18.80 20.14 44.95
C GLN A 74 -17.44 19.80 44.31
N ALA A 75 -17.12 18.50 44.18
CA ALA A 75 -15.92 18.04 43.47
C ALA A 75 -15.89 18.52 42.01
N LEU A 76 -17.03 18.53 41.30
CA LEU A 76 -17.11 18.96 39.90
C LEU A 76 -16.80 20.46 39.77
N GLU A 77 -17.39 21.29 40.62
CA GLU A 77 -17.15 22.74 40.62
C GLU A 77 -15.67 23.07 40.88
N ASN A 78 -15.07 22.42 41.87
CA ASN A 78 -13.66 22.59 42.21
C ASN A 78 -12.74 22.20 41.04
N ILE A 79 -13.03 21.07 40.38
CA ILE A 79 -12.27 20.59 39.23
C ILE A 79 -12.41 21.52 38.03
N VAL A 80 -13.64 21.94 37.68
CA VAL A 80 -13.89 22.82 36.53
C VAL A 80 -13.22 24.18 36.74
N THR A 81 -13.29 24.72 37.96
CA THR A 81 -12.60 25.96 38.33
C THR A 81 -11.09 25.82 38.20
N PHE A 82 -10.53 24.70 38.67
CA PHE A 82 -9.10 24.39 38.57
C PHE A 82 -8.65 24.24 37.09
N LEU A 83 -9.44 23.54 36.28
CA LEU A 83 -9.19 23.36 34.84
C LEU A 83 -9.14 24.70 34.09
N ALA A 84 -10.11 25.58 34.37
CA ALA A 84 -10.20 26.87 33.72
C ALA A 84 -9.11 27.84 34.20
N ARG A 85 -9.00 28.06 35.52
CA ARG A 85 -8.17 29.13 36.08
C ARG A 85 -6.70 28.75 36.18
N ASP A 86 -6.41 27.56 36.69
CA ASP A 86 -5.04 27.15 37.01
C ASP A 86 -4.37 26.39 35.86
N LEU A 87 -5.11 25.47 35.22
CA LEU A 87 -4.58 24.69 34.10
C LEU A 87 -4.71 25.38 32.75
N GLY A 88 -5.52 26.44 32.64
CA GLY A 88 -5.68 27.21 31.41
C GLY A 88 -6.24 26.39 30.24
N ILE A 89 -7.15 25.46 30.54
CA ILE A 89 -7.89 24.68 29.55
C ILE A 89 -9.07 25.51 29.04
N ASP A 90 -9.16 25.64 27.73
CA ASP A 90 -10.18 26.46 27.05
C ASP A 90 -11.39 25.61 26.63
N ASP A 91 -12.51 26.25 26.31
CA ASP A 91 -13.67 25.62 25.64
C ASP A 91 -14.25 24.43 26.44
N LEU A 92 -14.41 24.59 27.75
CA LEU A 92 -14.88 23.53 28.63
C LEU A 92 -16.38 23.26 28.38
N ILE A 93 -16.72 21.99 28.14
CA ILE A 93 -18.09 21.51 27.97
C ILE A 93 -18.32 20.37 28.96
N ILE A 94 -19.47 20.38 29.62
CA ILE A 94 -19.85 19.39 30.63
C ILE A 94 -21.10 18.68 30.13
N PHE A 95 -21.06 17.35 30.06
CA PHE A 95 -22.22 16.51 29.79
C PHE A 95 -22.64 15.78 31.06
N ASP A 96 -23.91 15.96 31.44
CA ASP A 96 -24.56 15.21 32.52
C ASP A 96 -25.16 13.92 31.94
N MET A 97 -24.72 12.78 32.46
CA MET A 97 -25.12 11.45 31.99
C MET A 97 -26.10 10.75 32.94
N ARG A 98 -26.43 11.34 34.09
CA ARG A 98 -27.25 10.72 35.15
C ARG A 98 -28.71 10.44 34.71
N ASN A 99 -29.28 11.31 33.86
CA ASN A 99 -30.71 11.32 33.57
C ASN A 99 -31.15 10.39 32.42
N LYS A 100 -30.24 9.70 31.74
CA LYS A 100 -30.59 8.93 30.53
C LYS A 100 -31.12 7.51 30.80
N ILE A 101 -31.06 7.04 32.05
CA ILE A 101 -31.63 5.75 32.48
C ILE A 101 -33.16 5.85 32.65
N ALA A 102 -33.71 7.03 32.99
CA ALA A 102 -35.14 7.20 33.29
C ALA A 102 -36.05 7.28 32.06
N ASN A 103 -35.52 7.66 30.89
CA ASN A 103 -36.30 7.95 29.68
C ASN A 103 -36.41 6.75 28.69
N ASN A 104 -35.94 5.55 29.04
CA ASN A 104 -36.03 4.34 28.19
C ASN A 104 -35.51 4.51 26.74
N GLU A 105 -34.55 5.41 26.51
CA GLU A 105 -33.91 5.60 25.20
C GLU A 105 -32.46 5.14 25.25
N ILE A 106 -32.28 3.83 25.05
CA ILE A 106 -31.02 3.12 25.28
C ILE A 106 -30.34 2.85 23.93
N GLU A 107 -29.49 3.77 23.47
CA GLU A 107 -28.62 3.54 22.29
C GLU A 107 -27.11 3.59 22.61
N ASN A 108 -26.71 4.17 23.76
CA ASN A 108 -25.30 4.31 24.17
C ASN A 108 -25.02 3.59 25.53
N GLU A 109 -25.41 2.32 25.66
CA GLU A 109 -25.32 1.53 26.91
C GLU A 109 -23.94 1.59 27.58
N GLY A 110 -22.86 1.51 26.80
CA GLY A 110 -21.50 1.34 27.34
C GLY A 110 -20.91 2.55 28.05
N ALA A 111 -21.48 3.75 27.94
CA ALA A 111 -20.89 4.96 28.51
C ALA A 111 -21.61 5.46 29.77
N TYR A 112 -22.91 5.23 29.85
CA TYR A 112 -23.71 5.54 31.03
C TYR A 112 -23.33 4.67 32.23
N ASP A 113 -22.87 3.44 31.97
CA ASP A 113 -22.37 2.54 33.01
C ASP A 113 -21.00 2.98 33.57
N ILE A 114 -20.28 3.84 32.83
CA ILE A 114 -18.90 4.20 33.18
C ILE A 114 -18.82 5.52 33.95
N SER A 115 -19.67 6.50 33.63
CA SER A 115 -19.50 7.88 34.09
C SER A 115 -20.81 8.63 34.33
N ASP A 116 -20.84 9.43 35.39
CA ASP A 116 -21.95 10.34 35.72
C ASP A 116 -21.78 11.71 35.04
N PHE A 117 -20.54 12.19 34.95
CA PHE A 117 -20.21 13.46 34.30
C PHE A 117 -19.04 13.34 33.35
N MET A 118 -19.17 13.93 32.16
CA MET A 118 -18.11 14.00 31.16
C MET A 118 -17.71 15.44 30.92
N VAL A 119 -16.48 15.79 31.29
CA VAL A 119 -15.90 17.11 31.07
C VAL A 119 -14.95 17.05 29.87
N ILE A 120 -15.18 17.87 28.85
CA ILE A 120 -14.33 17.98 27.67
C ILE A 120 -13.70 19.36 27.60
N GLY A 121 -12.39 19.42 27.45
CA GLY A 121 -11.63 20.67 27.39
C GLY A 121 -10.59 20.69 26.26
N THR A 122 -10.28 21.89 25.79
CA THR A 122 -9.27 22.15 24.75
C THR A 122 -7.97 22.66 25.36
N GLY A 123 -6.88 21.93 25.17
CA GLY A 123 -5.53 22.37 25.50
C GLY A 123 -4.84 23.11 24.34
N LYS A 124 -3.90 24.00 24.69
CA LYS A 124 -3.11 24.80 23.74
C LYS A 124 -2.14 23.98 22.88
N SER A 125 -1.55 22.93 23.46
CA SER A 125 -0.58 22.05 22.79
C SER A 125 -0.48 20.70 23.48
N THR A 126 0.15 19.72 22.83
CA THR A 126 0.35 18.38 23.42
C THR A 126 1.21 18.41 24.70
N LYS A 127 2.25 19.26 24.74
CA LYS A 127 3.06 19.49 25.95
C LYS A 127 2.24 20.13 27.07
N HIS A 128 1.35 21.05 26.71
CA HIS A 128 0.43 21.67 27.67
C HIS A 128 -0.47 20.62 28.31
N LEU A 129 -1.06 19.72 27.52
CA LEU A 129 -1.90 18.63 28.01
C LEU A 129 -1.14 17.71 28.98
N GLN A 130 0.11 17.35 28.65
CA GLN A 130 0.91 16.49 29.51
C GLN A 130 1.20 17.14 30.87
N LYS A 131 1.55 18.44 30.88
CA LYS A 131 1.74 19.19 32.13
C LYS A 131 0.42 19.31 32.89
N ALA A 132 -0.64 19.76 32.22
CA ALA A 132 -1.95 19.97 32.82
C ALA A 132 -2.50 18.72 33.48
N SER A 133 -2.34 17.56 32.84
CA SER A 133 -2.77 16.28 33.41
C SER A 133 -1.93 15.84 34.62
N SER A 134 -0.63 16.11 34.62
CA SER A 134 0.21 15.83 35.80
C SER A 134 -0.18 16.70 37.00
N GLU A 135 -0.51 17.97 36.76
CA GLU A 135 -1.00 18.90 37.78
C GLU A 135 -2.42 18.54 38.24
N LEU A 136 -3.28 18.08 37.33
CA LEU A 136 -4.62 17.57 37.65
C LEU A 136 -4.55 16.34 38.53
N ASP A 137 -3.67 15.37 38.21
CA ASP A 137 -3.44 14.18 39.02
C ASP A 137 -2.99 14.56 40.44
N PHE A 138 -2.11 15.57 40.54
CA PHE A 138 -1.64 16.11 41.80
C PHE A 138 -2.79 16.77 42.58
N PHE A 139 -3.60 17.62 41.93
CA PHE A 139 -4.73 18.30 42.54
C PHE A 139 -5.76 17.31 43.10
N ILE A 140 -6.18 16.31 42.30
CA ILE A 140 -7.15 15.30 42.75
C ILE A 140 -6.62 14.52 43.96
N LYS A 141 -5.32 14.18 43.95
CA LYS A 141 -4.68 13.46 45.05
C LYS A 141 -4.66 14.26 46.36
N HIS A 142 -4.44 15.56 46.31
CA HIS A 142 -4.25 16.38 47.51
C HIS A 142 -5.55 17.05 47.99
N ASN A 143 -6.43 17.44 47.08
CA ASN A 143 -7.66 18.16 47.39
C ASN A 143 -8.87 17.23 47.55
N LEU A 144 -8.96 16.17 46.74
CA LEU A 144 -10.07 15.21 46.78
C LEU A 144 -9.69 13.90 47.49
N HIS A 145 -8.41 13.73 47.84
CA HIS A 145 -7.88 12.52 48.50
C HIS A 145 -8.20 11.22 47.74
N LYS A 146 -8.30 11.28 46.41
CA LYS A 146 -8.50 10.13 45.51
C LYS A 146 -7.27 9.90 44.65
N LEU A 147 -7.10 8.67 44.18
CA LEU A 147 -6.03 8.31 43.25
C LEU A 147 -6.61 8.28 41.83
N PRO A 148 -6.36 9.32 41.00
CA PRO A 148 -6.86 9.37 39.65
C PRO A 148 -6.15 8.35 38.76
N THR A 149 -6.83 7.93 37.70
CA THR A 149 -6.26 7.09 36.64
C THR A 149 -6.21 7.88 35.36
N THR A 150 -5.00 8.22 34.93
CA THR A 150 -4.78 8.99 33.71
C THR A 150 -4.27 8.11 32.59
N GLU A 151 -5.01 8.12 31.48
CA GLU A 151 -4.71 7.46 30.23
C GLU A 151 -4.19 8.46 29.19
N GLY A 152 -3.35 7.98 28.27
CA GLY A 152 -2.75 8.85 27.25
C GLY A 152 -1.51 9.60 27.72
N ILE A 153 -0.90 9.24 28.86
CA ILE A 153 0.44 9.71 29.23
C ILE A 153 1.31 8.53 29.67
N LEU A 154 2.53 8.45 29.12
CA LEU A 154 3.53 7.53 29.64
C LEU A 154 4.25 8.12 30.85
N LYS A 155 4.31 7.36 31.95
CA LYS A 155 5.08 7.73 33.13
C LYS A 155 6.58 7.78 32.82
N ASN A 156 7.33 8.65 33.51
CA ASN A 156 8.76 8.91 33.26
C ASN A 156 9.63 7.64 33.16
N GLY A 157 9.41 6.64 34.01
CA GLY A 157 10.15 5.37 33.96
C GLY A 157 9.87 4.52 32.72
N ALA A 158 8.61 4.52 32.25
CA ALA A 158 8.22 3.87 31.01
C ALA A 158 8.76 4.62 29.78
N LEU A 159 8.70 5.96 29.79
CA LEU A 159 9.31 6.81 28.77
C LEU A 159 10.80 6.58 28.61
N ALA A 160 11.57 6.60 29.71
CA ALA A 160 13.01 6.37 29.67
C ALA A 160 13.36 4.98 29.10
N LYS A 161 12.60 3.95 29.50
CA LYS A 161 12.75 2.58 28.97
C LYS A 161 12.41 2.50 27.49
N PHE A 162 11.38 3.23 27.06
CA PHE A 162 10.96 3.34 25.66
C PHE A 162 12.02 4.06 24.80
N HIS A 163 12.50 5.23 25.24
CA HIS A 163 13.60 5.95 24.59
C HIS A 163 14.86 5.10 24.46
N ARG A 164 15.25 4.36 25.51
CA ARG A 164 16.39 3.45 25.46
C ARG A 164 16.21 2.34 24.44
N ARG A 165 14.99 1.79 24.29
CA ARG A 165 14.67 0.80 23.26
C ARG A 165 14.73 1.40 21.85
N LEU A 166 14.18 2.61 21.66
CA LEU A 166 14.27 3.34 20.39
C LEU A 166 15.71 3.65 20.02
N GLN A 167 16.54 4.13 20.95
CA GLN A 167 17.95 4.41 20.70
C GLN A 167 18.74 3.16 20.33
N ARG A 168 18.42 2.01 20.94
CA ARG A 168 19.01 0.71 20.56
C ARG A 168 18.60 0.28 19.15
N LYS A 169 17.34 0.47 18.77
CA LYS A 169 16.82 0.18 17.42
C LYS A 169 17.37 1.16 16.36
N GLY A 170 17.44 2.44 16.70
CA GLY A 170 17.81 3.53 15.79
C GLY A 170 19.28 3.56 15.33
N LYS A 171 20.16 2.75 15.95
CA LYS A 171 21.55 2.57 15.50
C LYS A 171 21.68 1.66 14.26
N THR A 172 20.70 0.79 14.02
CA THR A 172 20.78 -0.25 12.97
C THR A 172 19.60 -0.15 11.98
N ALA A 173 18.53 0.54 12.34
CA ALA A 173 17.30 0.55 11.58
C ALA A 173 17.16 1.80 10.67
N PRO A 174 16.54 1.67 9.48
CA PRO A 174 16.34 2.75 8.51
C PRO A 174 15.46 3.88 9.07
N ASN A 175 15.58 5.10 8.54
CA ASN A 175 14.92 6.30 9.11
C ASN A 175 13.40 6.18 9.25
N TYR A 176 12.70 5.42 8.39
CA TYR A 176 11.25 5.20 8.49
C TYR A 176 10.84 4.35 9.72
N SER A 177 11.78 3.64 10.34
CA SER A 177 11.53 2.79 11.52
C SER A 177 11.76 3.51 12.84
N LYS A 178 12.20 4.78 12.79
CA LYS A 178 12.44 5.64 13.96
C LYS A 178 11.15 6.38 14.34
N ASN A 179 10.09 5.64 14.61
CA ASN A 179 8.81 6.23 15.02
C ASN A 179 8.89 6.69 16.48
N ALA A 180 8.55 7.95 16.75
CA ALA A 180 8.46 8.52 18.10
C ALA A 180 7.11 8.22 18.78
N TYR A 181 6.35 7.25 18.25
CA TYR A 181 5.03 6.85 18.73
C TYR A 181 5.06 6.51 20.22
N GLY A 182 4.34 7.27 21.04
CA GLY A 182 4.31 7.15 22.50
C GLY A 182 5.48 7.81 23.25
N ALA A 183 6.54 8.26 22.58
CA ALA A 183 7.58 9.10 23.18
C ALA A 183 7.19 10.59 23.18
N GLU A 184 6.42 11.01 22.19
CA GLU A 184 5.95 12.39 22.09
C GLU A 184 4.72 12.65 22.96
N PRO A 185 4.51 13.89 23.42
CA PRO A 185 3.32 14.25 24.17
C PRO A 185 2.06 13.99 23.32
N ASN A 186 1.06 13.31 23.90
CA ASN A 186 -0.14 12.91 23.18
C ASN A 186 -1.11 14.08 22.94
N THR A 187 -1.93 13.95 21.91
CA THR A 187 -2.96 14.94 21.51
C THR A 187 -4.28 14.79 22.27
N TRP A 188 -4.43 13.71 23.02
CA TRP A 188 -5.59 13.39 23.84
C TRP A 188 -5.13 12.73 25.13
N VAL A 189 -5.62 13.25 26.25
CA VAL A 189 -5.42 12.71 27.58
C VAL A 189 -6.79 12.55 28.23
N MET A 190 -7.00 11.41 28.89
CA MET A 190 -8.22 11.13 29.65
C MET A 190 -7.84 10.87 31.10
N THR A 191 -8.52 11.53 32.03
CA THR A 191 -8.31 11.34 33.47
C THR A 191 -9.64 10.93 34.11
N ASP A 192 -9.65 9.74 34.69
CA ASP A 192 -10.69 9.30 35.60
C ASP A 192 -10.34 9.78 37.01
N THR A 193 -11.21 10.61 37.57
CA THR A 193 -11.01 11.23 38.89
C THR A 193 -11.22 10.25 40.05
N LYS A 194 -11.92 9.12 39.81
CA LYS A 194 -12.39 8.18 40.83
C LYS A 194 -13.25 8.82 41.95
N SER A 195 -13.78 10.02 41.71
CA SER A 195 -14.71 10.73 42.58
C SER A 195 -15.99 11.05 41.79
N ASP A 196 -17.15 10.73 42.37
CA ASP A 196 -18.47 11.15 41.87
C ASP A 196 -18.74 10.88 40.38
N GLY A 197 -18.10 9.83 39.83
CA GLY A 197 -18.27 9.42 38.43
C GLY A 197 -17.76 10.43 37.39
N ILE A 198 -16.81 11.32 37.75
CA ILE A 198 -16.35 12.41 36.87
C ILE A 198 -15.18 11.95 35.99
N PHE A 199 -15.35 12.07 34.67
CA PHE A 199 -14.32 11.83 33.66
C PHE A 199 -13.94 13.11 32.94
N ILE A 200 -12.65 13.28 32.70
CA ILE A 200 -12.10 14.50 32.10
C ILE A 200 -11.34 14.14 30.84
N HIS A 201 -11.76 14.66 29.70
CA HIS A 201 -11.06 14.59 28.43
C HIS A 201 -10.42 15.93 28.10
N MET A 202 -9.10 15.94 27.98
CA MET A 202 -8.36 17.10 27.50
C MET A 202 -7.75 16.78 26.14
N LEU A 203 -8.12 17.55 25.11
CA LEU A 203 -7.70 17.35 23.72
C LEU A 203 -7.08 18.60 23.13
N THR A 204 -6.23 18.46 22.10
CA THR A 204 -5.89 19.59 21.24
C THR A 204 -7.10 19.98 20.38
N LYS A 205 -7.17 21.25 19.94
CA LYS A 205 -8.32 21.72 19.14
C LYS A 205 -8.53 20.89 17.87
N GLU A 206 -7.44 20.57 17.18
CA GLU A 206 -7.45 19.67 16.01
C GLU A 206 -8.04 18.31 16.36
N ARG A 207 -7.53 17.66 17.42
CA ARG A 207 -7.96 16.32 17.80
C ARG A 207 -9.42 16.28 18.28
N ARG A 208 -9.87 17.35 18.92
CA ARG A 208 -11.26 17.52 19.37
C ARG A 208 -12.22 17.60 18.19
N ASN A 209 -11.88 18.36 17.14
CA ASN A 209 -12.67 18.45 15.92
C ASN A 209 -12.69 17.10 15.16
N ASP A 210 -11.57 16.38 15.13
CA ASP A 210 -11.47 15.07 14.47
C ASP A 210 -12.36 14.02 15.12
N LEU A 211 -12.24 13.86 16.45
CA LEU A 211 -12.98 12.85 17.20
C LEU A 211 -14.45 13.25 17.39
N ASN A 212 -14.72 14.55 17.57
CA ASN A 212 -16.05 15.09 17.82
C ASN A 212 -16.82 14.31 18.90
N LEU A 213 -16.20 14.12 20.06
CA LEU A 213 -16.80 13.40 21.19
C LEU A 213 -18.06 14.11 21.71
N GLU A 214 -18.20 15.40 21.45
CA GLU A 214 -19.39 16.18 21.78
C GLU A 214 -20.63 15.65 21.06
N TYR A 215 -20.50 15.29 19.78
CA TYR A 215 -21.57 14.64 19.01
C TYR A 215 -21.91 13.24 19.51
N LEU A 216 -20.95 12.54 20.14
CA LEU A 216 -21.17 11.21 20.71
C LEU A 216 -21.89 11.28 22.06
N TRP A 217 -21.50 12.23 22.90
CA TRP A 217 -21.99 12.34 24.28
C TRP A 217 -23.22 13.25 24.46
N SER A 218 -23.47 14.14 23.51
CA SER A 218 -24.68 14.97 23.50
C SER A 218 -25.97 14.15 23.45
N ASP A 219 -27.05 14.75 23.95
CA ASP A 219 -28.38 14.18 23.79
C ASP A 219 -28.88 14.30 22.35
N LYS A 220 -29.83 13.45 21.93
CA LYS A 220 -30.36 13.44 20.54
C LYS A 220 -30.88 14.81 20.11
N ALA A 221 -31.52 15.55 21.02
CA ALA A 221 -32.02 16.90 20.77
C ALA A 221 -30.89 17.90 20.50
N GLU A 222 -29.76 17.76 21.18
CA GLU A 222 -28.62 18.68 21.09
C GLU A 222 -27.57 18.23 20.06
N ARG A 223 -27.65 16.97 19.60
CA ARG A 223 -26.68 16.35 18.69
C ARG A 223 -26.52 17.13 17.38
N SER A 224 -27.60 17.76 16.91
CA SER A 224 -27.60 18.64 15.75
C SER A 224 -26.64 19.83 15.90
N LYS A 225 -26.39 20.32 17.12
CA LYS A 225 -25.46 21.42 17.42
C LYS A 225 -24.00 21.04 17.14
N TYR A 226 -23.67 19.75 17.34
CA TYR A 226 -22.32 19.21 17.20
C TYR A 226 -22.16 18.39 15.91
N ALA A 227 -23.16 18.39 15.03
CA ALA A 227 -23.05 17.72 13.74
C ALA A 227 -21.91 18.34 12.94
N LYS A 228 -21.02 17.49 12.38
CA LYS A 228 -19.95 17.97 11.51
C LYS A 228 -20.59 18.59 10.27
N THR A 229 -20.48 19.90 10.13
CA THR A 229 -20.62 20.54 8.83
C THR A 229 -19.46 20.03 7.97
N ASN A 230 -19.76 19.30 6.89
CA ASN A 230 -18.79 18.88 5.86
C ASN A 230 -18.24 20.12 5.13
N VAL A 231 -17.55 21.00 5.85
CA VAL A 231 -16.68 21.98 5.22
C VAL A 231 -15.33 21.31 5.17
N ASP A 232 -15.11 20.56 4.10
CA ASP A 232 -13.78 20.26 3.60
C ASP A 232 -13.11 21.60 3.28
N ASN A 233 -12.59 22.28 4.31
CA ASN A 233 -11.66 23.35 4.10
C ASN A 233 -10.40 22.70 3.53
N GLU A 234 -10.28 22.71 2.21
CA GLU A 234 -9.03 22.58 1.47
C GLU A 234 -8.06 23.65 1.97
N SER A 235 -7.45 23.42 3.13
CA SER A 235 -6.32 24.23 3.58
C SER A 235 -5.10 23.81 2.78
N ASP A 236 -4.64 24.69 1.91
CA ASP A 236 -3.52 24.55 0.98
C ASP A 236 -2.14 24.57 1.69
N ASP A 237 -2.04 23.88 2.83
CA ASP A 237 -0.84 23.82 3.65
C ASP A 237 0.13 22.79 3.08
N ILE A 238 1.09 23.29 2.30
CA ILE A 238 2.24 22.62 1.69
C ILE A 238 3.06 21.77 2.70
N PHE A 239 2.88 21.99 4.01
CA PHE A 239 3.56 21.31 5.10
C PHE A 239 2.74 20.20 5.81
N ARG A 240 1.52 19.88 5.37
CA ARG A 240 0.76 18.72 5.90
C ARG A 240 1.53 17.39 5.75
N GLY A 241 2.41 17.28 4.75
CA GLY A 241 3.16 16.05 4.46
C GLY A 241 4.34 15.72 5.37
N ILE A 242 4.75 16.57 6.33
CA ILE A 242 6.01 16.35 7.08
C ILE A 242 5.79 16.14 8.59
N ARG A 243 4.64 16.52 9.16
CA ARG A 243 4.39 16.40 10.62
C ARG A 243 3.32 15.38 11.04
N TYR A 244 2.66 14.71 10.09
CA TYR A 244 1.46 13.91 10.36
C TYR A 244 1.60 12.41 10.09
N PHE A 245 2.74 11.78 10.41
CA PHE A 245 2.94 10.36 10.09
C PHE A 245 2.65 9.33 11.18
N HIS A 246 2.03 9.67 12.32
CA HIS A 246 1.91 8.72 13.44
C HIS A 246 0.54 8.50 14.09
N SER A 247 -0.60 8.97 13.56
CA SER A 247 -1.90 8.47 14.05
C SER A 247 -3.12 8.51 13.13
N SER A 248 -3.00 8.85 11.84
CA SER A 248 -4.09 8.63 10.88
C SER A 248 -3.53 8.36 9.49
N ALA A 249 -3.85 7.18 8.97
CA ALA A 249 -3.79 6.94 7.55
C ALA A 249 -4.94 7.73 6.92
N GLN A 250 -4.64 8.79 6.17
CA GLN A 250 -5.52 9.25 5.10
C GLN A 250 -4.72 9.33 3.80
N SER A 251 -4.92 8.29 3.00
CA SER A 251 -5.23 8.35 1.58
C SER A 251 -4.85 9.66 0.89
N LYS A 252 -3.61 9.72 0.38
CA LYS A 252 -3.40 10.32 -0.93
C LYS A 252 -4.33 9.59 -1.90
N GLN A 253 -4.94 10.32 -2.84
CA GLN A 253 -5.71 9.77 -3.97
C GLN A 253 -4.80 8.91 -4.88
N THR A 254 -4.41 7.76 -4.35
CA THR A 254 -3.71 6.65 -4.95
C THR A 254 -4.25 5.44 -4.20
N VAL A 255 -5.38 4.90 -4.67
CA VAL A 255 -5.96 3.59 -4.29
C VAL A 255 -5.52 3.12 -2.89
N SER A 256 -5.92 3.87 -1.87
CA SER A 256 -5.33 3.77 -0.53
C SER A 256 -5.95 2.60 0.21
N PHE A 257 -5.18 1.52 0.32
CA PHE A 257 -5.47 0.33 1.11
C PHE A 257 -6.01 0.67 2.51
N ASP A 258 -7.25 0.29 2.79
CA ASP A 258 -7.95 0.56 4.06
C ASP A 258 -7.57 -0.48 5.12
N ALA A 259 -6.72 -0.10 6.06
CA ALA A 259 -6.13 -0.99 7.06
C ALA A 259 -7.15 -1.57 8.06
N TYR A 260 -8.38 -1.05 8.08
CA TYR A 260 -9.45 -1.49 8.98
C TYR A 260 -10.41 -2.50 8.33
N ASN A 261 -10.31 -2.72 7.01
CA ASN A 261 -11.19 -3.61 6.26
C ASN A 261 -10.43 -4.82 5.70
N LEU A 262 -9.83 -5.59 6.62
CA LEU A 262 -8.95 -6.74 6.37
C LEU A 262 -9.73 -8.02 5.99
N THR A 263 -10.59 -7.95 4.98
CA THR A 263 -11.21 -9.16 4.41
C THR A 263 -10.43 -9.64 3.20
N PHE A 264 -10.36 -10.96 3.01
CA PHE A 264 -9.71 -11.55 1.84
C PHE A 264 -10.29 -10.99 0.53
N ASP A 265 -11.61 -10.83 0.47
CA ASP A 265 -12.32 -10.34 -0.73
C ASP A 265 -11.91 -8.91 -1.09
N ASN A 266 -11.68 -8.05 -0.10
CA ASN A 266 -11.20 -6.69 -0.34
C ASN A 266 -9.77 -6.68 -0.88
N TYR A 267 -8.87 -7.45 -0.26
CA TYR A 267 -7.50 -7.59 -0.77
C TYR A 267 -7.48 -8.15 -2.19
N SER A 268 -8.27 -9.19 -2.45
CA SER A 268 -8.41 -9.81 -3.77
C SER A 268 -8.94 -8.81 -4.80
N SER A 269 -9.98 -8.03 -4.45
CA SER A 269 -10.57 -7.01 -5.31
C SER A 269 -9.58 -5.88 -5.63
N GLU A 270 -8.92 -5.33 -4.61
CA GLU A 270 -7.90 -4.29 -4.78
C GLU A 270 -6.70 -4.79 -5.59
N PHE A 271 -6.25 -6.01 -5.33
CA PHE A 271 -5.20 -6.63 -6.12
C PHE A 271 -5.59 -6.71 -7.60
N ASN A 272 -6.79 -7.19 -7.92
CA ASN A 272 -7.29 -7.25 -9.29
C ASN A 272 -7.43 -5.86 -9.94
N LYS A 273 -7.77 -4.82 -9.17
CA LYS A 273 -7.76 -3.42 -9.65
C LYS A 273 -6.35 -2.96 -10.01
N LEU A 274 -5.36 -3.24 -9.15
CA LEU A 274 -3.95 -2.92 -9.41
C LEU A 274 -3.39 -3.67 -10.63
N LEU A 275 -3.80 -4.93 -10.82
CA LEU A 275 -3.45 -5.69 -12.02
C LEU A 275 -3.98 -5.01 -13.29
N ARG A 276 -5.24 -4.58 -13.27
CA ARG A 276 -5.86 -3.87 -14.41
C ARG A 276 -5.22 -2.51 -14.65
N SER A 277 -4.94 -1.74 -13.59
CA SER A 277 -4.29 -0.44 -13.73
C SER A 277 -2.89 -0.56 -14.30
N HIS A 278 -2.14 -1.60 -13.92
CA HIS A 278 -0.79 -1.86 -14.44
C HIS A 278 -0.81 -2.14 -15.94
N LEU A 279 -1.81 -2.86 -16.44
CA LEU A 279 -1.97 -3.12 -17.87
C LEU A 279 -2.32 -1.85 -18.67
N VAL A 280 -3.04 -0.90 -18.06
CA VAL A 280 -3.38 0.38 -18.71
C VAL A 280 -2.20 1.32 -18.72
N ASP A 281 -1.54 1.52 -17.57
CA ASP A 281 -0.38 2.38 -17.45
C ASP A 281 0.66 1.81 -16.47
N PRO A 282 1.69 1.13 -17.02
CA PRO A 282 2.77 0.57 -16.22
C PRO A 282 3.57 1.63 -15.46
N LYS A 283 3.67 2.87 -15.99
CA LYS A 283 4.50 3.91 -15.37
C LYS A 283 3.89 4.42 -14.07
N THR A 284 2.57 4.58 -14.04
CA THR A 284 1.84 5.05 -12.85
C THR A 284 1.71 3.96 -11.80
N THR A 285 1.50 2.72 -12.23
CA THR A 285 1.38 1.56 -11.33
C THR A 285 2.42 0.49 -11.65
N PRO A 286 3.69 0.67 -11.23
CA PRO A 286 4.74 -0.29 -11.53
C PRO A 286 4.50 -1.65 -10.89
N LEU A 287 5.06 -2.70 -11.49
CA LEU A 287 4.92 -4.09 -11.00
C LEU A 287 5.40 -4.27 -9.56
N LYS A 288 6.27 -3.36 -9.08
CA LYS A 288 6.69 -3.29 -7.69
C LYS A 288 5.50 -3.11 -6.74
N TYR A 289 4.55 -2.22 -7.04
CA TYR A 289 3.39 -1.98 -6.17
C TYR A 289 2.45 -3.18 -6.13
N VAL A 290 2.23 -3.82 -7.27
CA VAL A 290 1.47 -5.08 -7.35
C VAL A 290 2.10 -6.15 -6.47
N LYS A 291 3.43 -6.30 -6.54
CA LYS A 291 4.18 -7.24 -5.70
C LYS A 291 4.09 -6.88 -4.22
N ASP A 292 4.27 -5.61 -3.87
CA ASP A 292 4.21 -5.13 -2.49
C ASP A 292 2.82 -5.38 -1.88
N HIS A 293 1.74 -5.21 -2.65
CA HIS A 293 0.38 -5.54 -2.22
C HIS A 293 0.20 -7.04 -1.93
N LEU A 294 0.73 -7.90 -2.80
CA LEU A 294 0.65 -9.35 -2.60
C LEU A 294 1.51 -9.82 -1.42
N ASP A 295 2.65 -9.15 -1.17
CA ASP A 295 3.48 -9.34 0.02
C ASP A 295 2.74 -8.94 1.30
N LEU A 296 2.01 -7.83 1.27
CA LEU A 296 1.17 -7.39 2.39
C LEU A 296 0.07 -8.42 2.68
N MET A 297 -0.64 -8.87 1.65
CA MET A 297 -1.69 -9.89 1.77
C MET A 297 -1.15 -11.18 2.41
N TYR A 298 0.03 -11.65 1.97
CA TYR A 298 0.67 -12.82 2.55
C TYR A 298 1.11 -12.57 4.00
N SER A 299 1.68 -11.39 4.30
CA SER A 299 2.10 -11.03 5.67
C SER A 299 0.94 -10.89 6.65
N ALA A 300 -0.25 -10.56 6.15
CA ALA A 300 -1.49 -10.53 6.92
C ALA A 300 -2.04 -11.93 7.23
N GLY A 301 -1.44 -12.99 6.68
CA GLY A 301 -1.79 -14.38 6.95
C GLY A 301 -2.81 -14.99 5.97
N PHE A 302 -3.14 -14.29 4.88
CA PHE A 302 -4.04 -14.84 3.86
C PHE A 302 -3.31 -15.82 2.94
N THR A 303 -3.97 -16.93 2.63
CA THR A 303 -3.51 -17.89 1.62
C THR A 303 -3.75 -17.32 0.23
N ILE A 304 -2.72 -17.32 -0.62
CA ILE A 304 -2.85 -16.88 -2.01
C ILE A 304 -3.56 -17.98 -2.80
N ASP A 305 -4.71 -17.64 -3.37
CA ASP A 305 -5.47 -18.54 -4.23
C ASP A 305 -4.77 -18.77 -5.58
N SER A 306 -4.97 -19.95 -6.16
CA SER A 306 -4.45 -20.33 -7.48
C SER A 306 -4.94 -19.37 -8.57
N ASP A 307 -6.17 -18.86 -8.45
CA ASP A 307 -6.77 -17.98 -9.46
C ASP A 307 -6.16 -16.57 -9.44
N LEU A 308 -5.86 -16.05 -8.24
CA LEU A 308 -5.11 -14.81 -8.06
C LEU A 308 -3.67 -14.94 -8.54
N LEU A 309 -3.05 -16.09 -8.30
CA LEU A 309 -1.71 -16.36 -8.80
C LEU A 309 -1.71 -16.42 -10.34
N TYR A 310 -2.75 -17.01 -10.94
CA TYR A 310 -2.91 -17.08 -12.39
C TYR A 310 -3.05 -15.68 -13.00
N SER A 311 -3.92 -14.83 -12.44
CA SER A 311 -4.09 -13.46 -12.93
C SER A 311 -2.80 -12.65 -12.79
N TYR A 312 -2.11 -12.76 -11.66
CA TYR A 312 -0.82 -12.11 -11.44
C TYR A 312 0.23 -12.56 -12.46
N PHE A 313 0.41 -13.86 -12.65
CA PHE A 313 1.40 -14.37 -13.59
C PHE A 313 1.08 -13.99 -15.04
N ASN A 314 -0.20 -13.99 -15.43
CA ASN A 314 -0.64 -13.51 -16.73
C ASN A 314 -0.27 -12.03 -16.95
N THR A 315 -0.51 -11.16 -15.95
CA THR A 315 -0.11 -9.74 -16.06
C THR A 315 1.41 -9.56 -16.16
N ILE A 316 2.20 -10.37 -15.45
CA ILE A 316 3.67 -10.33 -15.55
C ILE A 316 4.12 -10.62 -16.98
N ILE A 317 3.52 -11.61 -17.65
CA ILE A 317 3.86 -11.99 -19.02
C ILE A 317 3.53 -10.84 -19.99
N GLN A 318 2.36 -10.22 -19.82
CA GLN A 318 1.89 -9.11 -20.65
C GLN A 318 2.64 -7.79 -20.38
N SER A 319 3.26 -7.64 -19.21
CA SER A 319 3.92 -6.39 -18.81
C SER A 319 5.14 -6.06 -19.67
N ALA A 320 5.16 -4.84 -20.22
CA ALA A 320 6.29 -4.31 -20.97
C ALA A 320 7.55 -4.11 -20.09
N GLU A 321 7.37 -3.87 -18.79
CA GLU A 321 8.46 -3.69 -17.82
C GLU A 321 9.37 -4.91 -17.66
N VAL A 322 8.79 -6.11 -17.79
CA VAL A 322 9.54 -7.36 -17.68
C VAL A 322 10.20 -7.66 -19.00
N ASN A 323 9.50 -7.49 -20.12
CA ASN A 323 10.01 -7.87 -21.43
C ASN A 323 11.12 -6.94 -21.96
N SER A 324 11.08 -5.65 -21.63
CA SER A 324 12.09 -4.66 -22.05
C SER A 324 13.49 -4.86 -21.47
N LYS A 325 13.64 -5.63 -20.39
CA LYS A 325 14.92 -5.77 -19.66
C LYS A 325 15.93 -6.73 -20.30
N PHE A 326 15.57 -7.48 -21.34
CA PHE A 326 16.38 -8.57 -21.88
C PHE A 326 16.90 -8.29 -23.29
N MET A 327 18.21 -8.50 -23.48
CA MET A 327 18.86 -8.36 -24.79
C MET A 327 18.70 -9.59 -25.70
N THR A 328 18.34 -10.75 -25.13
CA THR A 328 18.16 -12.01 -25.88
C THR A 328 16.96 -12.80 -25.40
N ASP A 329 16.25 -13.44 -26.34
CA ASP A 329 15.03 -14.20 -26.05
C ASP A 329 15.25 -15.35 -25.08
N THR A 330 16.38 -16.06 -25.23
CA THR A 330 16.72 -17.18 -24.34
C THR A 330 16.89 -16.74 -22.89
N LYS A 331 17.38 -15.52 -22.66
CA LYS A 331 17.50 -14.92 -21.33
C LYS A 331 16.13 -14.49 -20.81
N ALA A 332 15.27 -13.94 -21.67
CA ALA A 332 13.89 -13.60 -21.33
C ALA A 332 13.09 -14.83 -20.87
N PHE A 333 13.12 -15.93 -21.61
CA PHE A 333 12.40 -17.17 -21.25
C PHE A 333 12.89 -17.75 -19.92
N LYS A 334 14.22 -17.83 -19.73
CA LYS A 334 14.80 -18.31 -18.47
C LYS A 334 14.35 -17.43 -17.31
N ASN A 335 14.35 -16.12 -17.49
CA ASN A 335 13.95 -15.20 -16.43
C ASN A 335 12.45 -15.31 -16.09
N ARG A 336 11.56 -15.42 -17.09
CA ARG A 336 10.12 -15.64 -16.86
C ARG A 336 9.86 -16.92 -16.04
N ASN A 337 10.55 -18.01 -16.37
CA ASN A 337 10.48 -19.27 -15.60
C ASN A 337 11.03 -19.11 -14.17
N ILE A 338 12.13 -18.39 -13.99
CA ILE A 338 12.70 -18.11 -12.67
C ILE A 338 11.73 -17.26 -11.83
N ILE A 339 11.08 -16.25 -12.43
CA ILE A 339 10.07 -15.44 -11.74
C ILE A 339 8.93 -16.33 -11.23
N PHE A 340 8.38 -17.19 -12.08
CA PHE A 340 7.32 -18.12 -11.67
C PHE A 340 7.76 -19.04 -10.52
N ALA A 341 8.94 -19.66 -10.64
CA ALA A 341 9.47 -20.53 -9.60
C ALA A 341 9.74 -19.77 -8.28
N ASN A 342 10.20 -18.53 -8.35
CA ASN A 342 10.45 -17.69 -7.18
C ASN A 342 9.15 -17.29 -6.49
N ILE A 343 8.09 -16.99 -7.25
CA ILE A 343 6.76 -16.69 -6.71
C ILE A 343 6.23 -17.89 -5.93
N LEU A 344 6.24 -19.08 -6.54
CA LEU A 344 5.78 -20.31 -5.87
C LEU A 344 6.55 -20.60 -4.57
N LYS A 345 7.88 -20.47 -4.61
CA LYS A 345 8.73 -20.69 -3.43
C LYS A 345 8.50 -19.67 -2.33
N LYS A 346 8.34 -18.39 -2.69
CA LYS A 346 8.20 -17.29 -1.74
C LYS A 346 6.91 -17.40 -0.93
N TYR A 347 5.82 -17.75 -1.59
CA TYR A 347 4.49 -17.85 -0.97
C TYR A 347 4.13 -19.27 -0.54
N ASN A 348 5.07 -20.22 -0.64
CA ASN A 348 4.89 -21.62 -0.29
C ASN A 348 3.63 -22.27 -0.88
N ILE A 349 3.33 -21.95 -2.16
CA ILE A 349 2.11 -22.41 -2.82
C ILE A 349 2.31 -23.84 -3.32
N GLN A 350 1.45 -24.75 -2.89
CA GLN A 350 1.39 -26.12 -3.38
C GLN A 350 0.27 -26.25 -4.40
N LEU A 351 0.62 -26.50 -5.66
CA LEU A 351 -0.34 -26.65 -6.74
C LEU A 351 -0.78 -28.11 -6.89
N THR A 352 -2.09 -28.32 -6.97
CA THR A 352 -2.70 -29.60 -7.33
C THR A 352 -2.49 -29.90 -8.82
N LYS A 353 -2.67 -31.18 -9.22
CA LYS A 353 -2.54 -31.58 -10.64
C LYS A 353 -3.45 -30.78 -11.59
N LYS A 354 -4.65 -30.40 -11.12
CA LYS A 354 -5.63 -29.62 -11.88
C LYS A 354 -5.17 -28.17 -12.06
N GLU A 355 -4.64 -27.57 -11.01
CA GLU A 355 -4.10 -26.20 -11.08
C GLU A 355 -2.85 -26.15 -11.96
N ILE A 356 -1.98 -27.16 -11.89
CA ILE A 356 -0.82 -27.27 -12.78
C ILE A 356 -1.25 -27.27 -14.25
N LEU A 357 -2.32 -27.99 -14.61
CA LEU A 357 -2.86 -27.95 -15.97
C LEU A 357 -3.32 -26.54 -16.35
N LYS A 358 -4.01 -25.83 -15.43
CA LYS A 358 -4.43 -24.44 -15.64
C LYS A 358 -3.25 -23.49 -15.91
N PHE A 359 -2.11 -23.67 -15.25
CA PHE A 359 -0.91 -22.86 -15.49
C PHE A 359 -0.11 -23.25 -16.74
N THR A 360 -0.32 -24.44 -17.31
CA THR A 360 0.48 -24.95 -18.42
C THR A 360 0.41 -24.08 -19.68
N PRO A 361 -0.77 -23.59 -20.13
CA PRO A 361 -0.87 -22.62 -21.22
C PRO A 361 -0.01 -21.36 -21.00
N LEU A 362 -0.10 -20.74 -19.82
CA LEU A 362 0.70 -19.54 -19.50
C LEU A 362 2.20 -19.84 -19.53
N LEU A 363 2.62 -21.00 -19.05
CA LEU A 363 4.03 -21.41 -19.09
C LEU A 363 4.53 -21.63 -20.53
N ILE A 364 3.68 -22.18 -21.42
CA ILE A 364 3.99 -22.31 -22.84
C ILE A 364 4.16 -20.93 -23.47
N VAL A 365 3.21 -20.02 -23.25
CA VAL A 365 3.28 -18.63 -23.74
C VAL A 365 4.56 -17.96 -23.23
N SER A 366 4.86 -18.08 -21.93
CA SER A 366 6.06 -17.49 -21.32
C SER A 366 7.37 -17.97 -21.94
N GLY A 367 7.41 -19.22 -22.38
CA GLY A 367 8.57 -19.86 -23.01
C GLY A 367 8.63 -19.70 -24.54
N SER A 368 7.68 -18.97 -25.13
CA SER A 368 7.53 -18.76 -26.57
C SER A 368 7.62 -17.27 -26.93
N GLN A 369 7.72 -16.99 -28.23
CA GLN A 369 7.70 -15.63 -28.80
C GLN A 369 6.31 -15.27 -29.33
N PHE A 370 5.26 -15.60 -28.56
CA PHE A 370 3.87 -15.34 -28.98
C PHE A 370 3.60 -13.86 -29.27
N ASP A 371 4.29 -12.96 -28.56
CA ASP A 371 4.18 -11.51 -28.73
C ASP A 371 4.87 -10.98 -30.00
N HIS A 372 5.63 -11.82 -30.73
CA HIS A 372 6.38 -11.40 -31.91
C HIS A 372 5.42 -11.18 -33.10
N PRO A 373 5.54 -10.09 -33.88
CA PRO A 373 4.62 -9.78 -34.97
C PRO A 373 4.61 -10.85 -36.07
N SER A 374 5.75 -11.50 -36.30
CA SER A 374 5.92 -12.61 -37.26
C SER A 374 5.32 -13.93 -36.76
N PHE A 375 4.90 -14.04 -35.49
CA PHE A 375 4.33 -15.28 -34.96
C PHE A 375 3.01 -15.61 -35.68
N LEU A 376 2.97 -16.77 -36.32
CA LEU A 376 1.80 -17.25 -37.04
C LEU A 376 0.85 -17.97 -36.08
N THR A 377 -0.28 -17.34 -35.82
CA THR A 377 -1.42 -17.98 -35.14
C THR A 377 -2.36 -18.59 -36.17
N ILE A 378 -3.01 -19.70 -35.82
CA ILE A 378 -3.99 -20.39 -36.69
C ILE A 378 -5.03 -19.39 -37.27
N LYS A 379 -5.53 -18.46 -36.44
CA LYS A 379 -6.46 -17.41 -36.89
C LYS A 379 -5.88 -16.52 -37.99
N LYS A 380 -4.63 -16.07 -37.83
CA LYS A 380 -3.94 -15.20 -38.78
C LYS A 380 -3.74 -15.87 -40.15
N ILE A 381 -3.50 -17.19 -40.14
CA ILE A 381 -3.35 -18.00 -41.35
C ILE A 381 -4.70 -18.22 -42.03
N ILE A 382 -5.77 -18.48 -41.27
CA ILE A 382 -7.11 -18.64 -41.84
C ILE A 382 -7.60 -17.34 -42.49
N GLU A 383 -7.33 -16.18 -41.86
CA GLU A 383 -7.68 -14.86 -42.42
C GLU A 383 -6.86 -14.51 -43.67
N ASN A 384 -5.60 -14.94 -43.72
CA ASN A 384 -4.70 -14.67 -44.83
C ASN A 384 -4.00 -15.97 -45.27
N PRO A 385 -4.64 -16.75 -46.17
CA PRO A 385 -4.13 -18.06 -46.58
C PRO A 385 -2.76 -18.03 -47.26
N ASP A 386 -2.39 -16.89 -47.86
CA ASP A 386 -1.15 -16.71 -48.64
C ASP A 386 0.09 -16.44 -47.78
N ILE A 387 -0.05 -16.34 -46.45
CA ILE A 387 1.08 -16.08 -45.57
C ILE A 387 1.99 -17.31 -45.52
N SER A 388 3.22 -17.13 -46.01
CA SER A 388 4.32 -18.07 -45.80
C SER A 388 5.10 -17.75 -44.53
N HIS A 389 5.70 -18.78 -43.92
CA HIS A 389 6.56 -18.60 -42.77
C HIS A 389 7.95 -18.09 -43.18
N GLU A 390 8.29 -16.86 -42.78
CA GLU A 390 9.54 -16.18 -43.17
C GLU A 390 10.66 -16.28 -42.13
N GLU A 391 10.33 -16.37 -40.83
CA GLU A 391 11.30 -16.23 -39.73
C GLU A 391 11.22 -17.35 -38.70
N LEU A 392 12.36 -17.99 -38.41
CA LEU A 392 12.41 -19.09 -37.44
C LEU A 392 12.41 -18.57 -35.99
N LEU A 393 11.28 -18.77 -35.30
CA LEU A 393 11.10 -18.31 -33.93
C LEU A 393 11.65 -19.30 -32.91
N ARG A 394 12.39 -18.78 -31.93
CA ARG A 394 13.01 -19.58 -30.86
C ARG A 394 12.00 -19.82 -29.74
N HIS A 395 12.09 -20.99 -29.11
CA HIS A 395 11.36 -21.26 -27.87
C HIS A 395 12.20 -22.02 -26.85
N SER A 396 11.77 -21.96 -25.59
CA SER A 396 12.43 -22.58 -24.45
C SER A 396 12.37 -24.11 -24.50
N LYS A 397 13.47 -24.78 -24.10
CA LYS A 397 13.50 -26.25 -23.94
C LYS A 397 12.49 -26.77 -22.91
N THR A 398 12.03 -25.91 -22.00
CA THR A 398 11.01 -26.25 -21.00
C THR A 398 9.67 -26.61 -21.65
N ILE A 399 9.36 -26.12 -22.85
CA ILE A 399 8.11 -26.45 -23.56
C ILE A 399 8.02 -27.95 -23.83
N ASN A 400 9.12 -28.59 -24.20
CA ASN A 400 9.14 -30.05 -24.43
C ASN A 400 8.88 -30.83 -23.14
N GLN A 401 9.29 -30.29 -21.99
CA GLN A 401 8.97 -30.88 -20.68
C GLN A 401 7.49 -30.67 -20.34
N LEU A 402 6.92 -29.52 -20.68
CA LEU A 402 5.48 -29.23 -20.53
C LEU A 402 4.62 -30.14 -21.40
N LEU A 403 5.03 -30.45 -22.64
CA LEU A 403 4.37 -31.45 -23.47
C LEU A 403 4.30 -32.80 -22.75
N ARG A 404 5.45 -33.31 -22.28
CA ARG A 404 5.51 -34.60 -21.54
C ARG A 404 4.66 -34.58 -20.28
N LEU A 405 4.65 -33.47 -19.56
CA LEU A 405 3.84 -33.29 -18.36
C LEU A 405 2.34 -33.28 -18.71
N SER A 406 1.93 -32.54 -19.74
CA SER A 406 0.54 -32.47 -20.18
C SER A 406 0.01 -33.85 -20.62
N ASN A 407 0.83 -34.65 -21.31
CA ASN A 407 0.46 -36.01 -21.71
C ASN A 407 0.29 -36.94 -20.50
N LYS A 408 1.08 -36.76 -19.43
CA LYS A 408 0.95 -37.54 -18.19
C LYS A 408 -0.28 -37.19 -17.37
N ILE A 409 -0.70 -35.92 -17.36
CA ILE A 409 -1.83 -35.47 -16.54
C ILE A 409 -3.17 -35.64 -17.29
N SER A 410 -3.16 -35.58 -18.62
CA SER A 410 -4.35 -35.69 -19.48
C SER A 410 -4.99 -37.08 -19.56
N SER A 411 -4.51 -38.07 -18.80
CA SER A 411 -5.14 -39.40 -18.73
C SER A 411 -6.43 -39.43 -17.88
N SER A 412 -6.85 -38.29 -17.32
CA SER A 412 -8.04 -38.23 -16.47
C SER A 412 -9.35 -38.22 -17.27
N ILE A 413 -10.35 -38.94 -16.77
CA ILE A 413 -11.67 -39.11 -17.39
C ILE A 413 -12.48 -37.79 -17.51
N ASP A 414 -12.14 -36.75 -16.73
CA ASP A 414 -12.88 -35.48 -16.65
C ASP A 414 -12.88 -34.69 -17.97
N GLN A 415 -14.07 -34.28 -18.42
CA GLN A 415 -14.29 -33.49 -19.63
C GLN A 415 -13.55 -32.14 -19.58
N LYS A 416 -13.53 -31.47 -18.42
CA LYS A 416 -12.83 -30.17 -18.26
C LYS A 416 -11.33 -30.29 -18.51
N HIS A 417 -10.73 -31.42 -18.14
CA HIS A 417 -9.31 -31.66 -18.37
C HIS A 417 -9.02 -31.96 -19.85
N ARG A 418 -9.94 -32.60 -20.56
CA ARG A 418 -9.82 -32.79 -22.02
C ARG A 418 -9.86 -31.46 -22.75
N ASP A 419 -10.76 -30.55 -22.36
CA ASP A 419 -10.86 -29.23 -22.99
C ASP A 419 -9.61 -28.38 -22.74
N LEU A 420 -9.08 -28.38 -21.51
CA LEU A 420 -7.79 -27.74 -21.19
C LEU A 420 -6.63 -28.37 -21.96
N LYS A 421 -6.62 -29.70 -22.14
CA LYS A 421 -5.60 -30.38 -22.94
C LYS A 421 -5.67 -29.95 -24.41
N ARG A 422 -6.87 -29.82 -24.97
CA ARG A 422 -7.06 -29.34 -26.35
C ARG A 422 -6.49 -27.93 -26.50
N GLU A 423 -6.75 -27.03 -25.55
CA GLU A 423 -6.17 -25.68 -25.54
C GLU A 423 -4.63 -25.70 -25.52
N ILE A 424 -4.06 -26.54 -24.64
CA ILE A 424 -2.60 -26.74 -24.55
C ILE A 424 -2.04 -27.24 -25.89
N ASP A 425 -2.67 -28.23 -26.52
CA ASP A 425 -2.19 -28.82 -27.76
C ASP A 425 -2.27 -27.85 -28.94
N LEU A 426 -3.32 -27.03 -29.04
CA LEU A 426 -3.41 -25.95 -30.03
C LEU A 426 -2.27 -24.94 -29.90
N LEU A 427 -1.94 -24.56 -28.66
CA LEU A 427 -0.80 -23.67 -28.38
C LEU A 427 0.53 -24.33 -28.76
N LEU A 428 0.73 -25.60 -28.39
CA LEU A 428 1.95 -26.34 -28.72
C LEU A 428 2.13 -26.51 -30.23
N LEU A 429 1.08 -26.85 -30.98
CA LEU A 429 1.14 -26.94 -32.45
C LEU A 429 1.58 -25.60 -33.05
N SER A 430 0.99 -24.49 -32.60
CA SER A 430 1.36 -23.16 -33.07
C SER A 430 2.84 -22.85 -32.76
N VAL A 431 3.30 -23.12 -31.54
CA VAL A 431 4.68 -22.84 -31.13
C VAL A 431 5.71 -23.74 -31.84
N TYR A 432 5.38 -25.01 -32.08
CA TYR A 432 6.28 -25.94 -32.76
C TYR A 432 6.36 -25.67 -34.27
N ALA A 433 5.24 -25.32 -34.92
CA ALA A 433 5.20 -24.95 -36.32
C ALA A 433 6.07 -23.71 -36.60
N ASN A 434 5.95 -22.66 -35.77
CA ASN A 434 6.76 -21.43 -35.89
C ASN A 434 8.27 -21.63 -35.63
N ARG A 435 8.67 -22.75 -35.01
CA ARG A 435 10.10 -23.12 -34.89
C ARG A 435 10.54 -24.10 -35.96
N THR A 436 9.63 -24.68 -36.75
CA THR A 436 9.87 -25.86 -37.61
C THR A 436 10.32 -27.11 -36.83
N ASN A 437 9.87 -27.26 -35.58
CA ASN A 437 10.17 -28.45 -34.77
C ASN A 437 9.13 -29.57 -35.00
N TRP A 438 9.23 -30.21 -36.17
CA TRP A 438 8.26 -31.20 -36.63
C TRP A 438 8.21 -32.48 -35.79
N ILE A 439 9.31 -32.83 -35.12
CA ILE A 439 9.36 -34.02 -34.25
C ILE A 439 8.36 -33.89 -33.09
N HIS A 440 8.37 -32.75 -32.39
CA HIS A 440 7.46 -32.54 -31.27
C HIS A 440 6.05 -32.16 -31.74
N PHE A 441 5.95 -31.53 -32.92
CA PHE A 441 4.66 -31.30 -33.58
C PHE A 441 3.93 -32.61 -33.89
N ASN A 442 4.61 -33.58 -34.50
CA ASN A 442 4.05 -34.90 -34.78
C ASN A 442 3.71 -35.65 -33.49
N GLN A 443 4.52 -35.54 -32.43
CA GLN A 443 4.17 -36.12 -31.11
C GLN A 443 2.85 -35.58 -30.55
N VAL A 444 2.51 -34.31 -30.79
CA VAL A 444 1.21 -33.73 -30.40
C VAL A 444 0.09 -34.32 -31.24
N ILE A 445 0.30 -34.45 -32.56
CA ILE A 445 -0.64 -35.10 -33.48
C ILE A 445 -0.91 -36.55 -33.08
N ASP A 446 0.14 -37.35 -32.87
CA ASP A 446 0.03 -38.75 -32.45
C ASP A 446 -0.75 -38.88 -31.14
N SER A 447 -0.48 -37.96 -30.19
CA SER A 447 -1.21 -37.89 -28.93
C SER A 447 -2.69 -37.53 -29.11
N ALA A 448 -3.02 -36.71 -30.13
CA ALA A 448 -4.40 -36.34 -30.46
C ALA A 448 -5.14 -37.48 -31.18
N ILE A 449 -4.47 -38.19 -32.10
CA ILE A 449 -5.00 -39.39 -32.76
C ILE A 449 -5.33 -40.46 -31.72
N ALA A 450 -4.43 -40.72 -30.77
CA ALA A 450 -4.66 -41.67 -29.69
C ALA A 450 -5.88 -41.33 -28.81
N ARG A 451 -6.27 -40.04 -28.75
CA ARG A 451 -7.46 -39.56 -28.02
C ARG A 451 -8.70 -39.38 -28.91
N ASN A 452 -8.57 -39.60 -30.21
CA ASN A 452 -9.59 -39.30 -31.21
C ASN A 452 -10.05 -37.82 -31.21
N ASP A 453 -9.11 -36.89 -30.98
CA ASP A 453 -9.37 -35.44 -30.94
C ASP A 453 -9.23 -34.80 -32.35
N ILE A 454 -10.26 -34.94 -33.16
CA ILE A 454 -10.29 -34.49 -34.57
C ILE A 454 -10.11 -32.97 -34.70
N SER A 455 -10.61 -32.18 -33.75
CA SER A 455 -10.48 -30.71 -33.77
C SER A 455 -9.03 -30.23 -33.81
N ILE A 456 -8.12 -30.97 -33.17
CA ILE A 456 -6.69 -30.65 -33.14
C ILE A 456 -6.06 -30.96 -34.50
N LEU A 457 -6.46 -32.07 -35.13
CA LEU A 457 -6.00 -32.45 -36.47
C LEU A 457 -6.41 -31.42 -37.52
N LYS A 458 -7.68 -30.95 -37.46
CA LYS A 458 -8.20 -29.86 -38.31
C LYS A 458 -7.41 -28.57 -38.13
N ALA A 459 -7.06 -28.22 -36.89
CA ALA A 459 -6.27 -27.02 -36.59
C ALA A 459 -4.80 -27.11 -37.05
N ALA A 460 -4.26 -28.31 -37.23
CA ALA A 460 -2.89 -28.52 -37.73
C ALA A 460 -2.76 -28.23 -39.23
N LEU A 461 -3.83 -28.41 -40.01
CA LEU A 461 -3.81 -28.27 -41.47
C LEU A 461 -3.31 -26.89 -41.95
N PRO A 462 -3.85 -25.75 -41.48
CA PRO A 462 -3.35 -24.42 -41.89
C PRO A 462 -1.87 -24.18 -41.51
N LEU A 463 -1.42 -24.74 -40.38
CA LEU A 463 -0.03 -24.59 -39.92
C LEU A 463 0.94 -25.34 -40.83
N ILE A 464 0.55 -26.52 -41.31
CA ILE A 464 1.39 -27.34 -42.19
C ILE A 464 1.49 -26.71 -43.57
N THR A 465 0.38 -26.23 -44.11
CA THR A 465 0.40 -25.55 -45.41
C THR A 465 1.33 -24.35 -45.40
N ALA A 466 1.30 -23.55 -44.33
CA ALA A 466 2.07 -22.31 -44.22
C ALA A 466 3.55 -22.54 -43.87
N CYS A 467 3.84 -23.49 -42.98
CA CYS A 467 5.17 -23.59 -42.34
C CYS A 467 5.94 -24.87 -42.69
N ALA A 468 5.28 -25.94 -43.14
CA ALA A 468 5.92 -27.27 -43.19
C ALA A 468 6.90 -27.49 -44.34
N ASP A 469 7.90 -28.33 -44.06
CA ASP A 469 8.80 -28.90 -45.06
C ASP A 469 8.03 -29.89 -45.95
N LEU A 470 8.59 -30.20 -47.12
CA LEU A 470 7.96 -31.14 -48.05
C LEU A 470 7.74 -32.52 -47.41
N LYS A 471 8.77 -33.04 -46.73
CA LYS A 471 8.71 -34.35 -46.06
C LYS A 471 7.53 -34.45 -45.09
N THR A 472 7.37 -33.45 -44.25
CA THR A 472 6.32 -33.43 -43.23
C THR A 472 4.95 -33.16 -43.82
N THR A 473 4.89 -32.44 -44.93
CA THR A 473 3.66 -32.26 -45.72
C THR A 473 3.17 -33.60 -46.29
N VAL A 474 4.07 -34.42 -46.84
CA VAL A 474 3.75 -35.77 -47.34
C VAL A 474 3.34 -36.70 -46.20
N GLU A 475 4.10 -36.75 -45.09
CA GLU A 475 3.74 -37.57 -43.93
C GLU A 475 2.36 -37.20 -43.35
N PHE A 476 1.99 -35.92 -43.36
CA PHE A 476 0.68 -35.48 -42.91
C PHE A 476 -0.43 -35.84 -43.89
N ASN A 477 -0.17 -35.72 -45.20
CA ASN A 477 -1.10 -36.15 -46.25
C ASN A 477 -1.45 -37.63 -46.13
N ASP A 478 -0.47 -38.48 -45.84
CA ASP A 478 -0.67 -39.92 -45.85
C ASP A 478 -1.35 -40.40 -44.55
N ASN A 479 -0.99 -39.82 -43.41
CA ASN A 479 -1.44 -40.32 -42.10
C ASN A 479 -2.65 -39.58 -41.50
N VAL A 480 -2.77 -38.27 -41.74
CA VAL A 480 -3.71 -37.42 -40.99
C VAL A 480 -4.85 -36.90 -41.86
N LEU A 481 -4.58 -36.51 -43.11
CA LEU A 481 -5.60 -35.97 -44.01
C LEU A 481 -6.79 -36.92 -44.24
N PRO A 482 -6.61 -38.25 -44.42
CA PRO A 482 -7.73 -39.17 -44.61
C PRO A 482 -8.69 -39.15 -43.41
N LEU A 483 -8.15 -39.12 -42.19
CA LEU A 483 -8.93 -39.06 -40.95
C LEU A 483 -9.75 -37.76 -40.85
N ILE A 484 -9.20 -36.65 -41.32
CA ILE A 484 -9.90 -35.36 -41.35
C ILE A 484 -11.06 -35.44 -42.35
N LEU A 485 -10.84 -36.00 -43.55
CA LEU A 485 -11.85 -36.11 -44.59
C LEU A 485 -13.01 -37.03 -44.17
N GLU A 486 -12.73 -38.16 -43.52
CA GLU A 486 -13.75 -39.06 -42.96
C GLU A 486 -14.63 -38.37 -41.92
N SER A 487 -14.06 -37.45 -41.13
CA SER A 487 -14.78 -36.71 -40.09
C SER A 487 -15.64 -35.54 -40.59
N GLY A 488 -15.53 -35.20 -41.88
CA GLY A 488 -16.14 -34.00 -42.48
C GLY A 488 -15.29 -32.74 -42.31
N LEU A 489 -15.02 -32.07 -43.43
CA LEU A 489 -14.21 -30.85 -43.48
C LEU A 489 -15.09 -29.59 -43.35
N GLU A 490 -14.58 -28.56 -42.66
CA GLU A 490 -15.24 -27.25 -42.65
C GLU A 490 -14.95 -26.51 -43.96
N PRO A 491 -15.90 -25.76 -44.53
CA PRO A 491 -15.71 -25.08 -45.82
C PRO A 491 -14.56 -24.06 -45.79
N LYS A 492 -14.23 -23.52 -44.61
CA LYS A 492 -13.10 -22.62 -44.42
C LYS A 492 -11.73 -23.30 -44.58
N LEU A 493 -11.67 -24.63 -44.46
CA LEU A 493 -10.44 -25.42 -44.50
C LEU A 493 -10.19 -26.08 -45.86
N GLU A 494 -11.18 -26.14 -46.75
CA GLU A 494 -11.06 -26.66 -48.12
C GLU A 494 -9.89 -26.04 -48.91
N PRO A 495 -9.68 -24.71 -48.92
CA PRO A 495 -8.59 -24.10 -49.68
C PRO A 495 -7.19 -24.56 -49.20
N PHE A 496 -7.06 -24.94 -47.93
CA PHE A 496 -5.80 -25.42 -47.39
C PHE A 496 -5.49 -26.85 -47.83
N VAL A 497 -6.50 -27.69 -48.04
CA VAL A 497 -6.30 -29.04 -48.61
C VAL A 497 -5.80 -28.94 -50.04
N GLU A 498 -6.43 -28.11 -50.87
CA GLU A 498 -6.00 -27.90 -52.26
C GLU A 498 -4.56 -27.39 -52.34
N ARG A 499 -4.20 -26.43 -51.49
CA ARG A 499 -2.83 -25.89 -51.41
C ARG A 499 -1.83 -26.95 -50.96
N LEU A 500 -2.20 -27.79 -50.00
CA LEU A 500 -1.35 -28.88 -49.53
C LEU A 500 -1.04 -29.86 -50.67
N LEU A 501 -2.06 -30.27 -51.42
CA LEU A 501 -1.91 -31.15 -52.58
C LEU A 501 -1.11 -30.49 -53.71
N ALA A 502 -1.36 -29.21 -54.00
CA ALA A 502 -0.59 -28.45 -54.99
C ALA A 502 0.89 -28.36 -54.62
N LYS A 503 1.21 -28.17 -53.33
CA LYS A 503 2.59 -28.15 -52.83
C LYS A 503 3.31 -29.49 -53.04
N ILE A 504 2.62 -30.61 -52.81
CA ILE A 504 3.15 -31.96 -53.05
C ILE A 504 3.33 -32.20 -54.56
N TYR A 505 2.35 -31.82 -55.37
CA TYR A 505 2.39 -32.00 -56.82
C TYR A 505 3.54 -31.22 -57.48
N ASN A 506 3.68 -29.94 -57.13
CA ASN A 506 4.75 -29.08 -57.64
C ASN A 506 6.14 -29.62 -57.29
N ALA A 507 6.30 -30.21 -56.10
CA ALA A 507 7.57 -30.78 -55.67
C ALA A 507 7.92 -32.12 -56.34
N ASN A 508 6.92 -32.87 -56.84
CA ASN A 508 7.15 -34.08 -57.62
C ASN A 508 7.49 -33.78 -59.10
N GLN A 509 7.21 -32.56 -59.57
CA GLN A 509 7.55 -32.10 -60.93
C GLN A 509 8.91 -31.41 -61.03
N SER A 510 9.41 -30.85 -59.93
CA SER A 510 10.77 -30.31 -59.78
C SER A 510 11.78 -31.40 -59.46
#